data_AF-A0A330G5Q9-F1
#
_entry.id   AF-A0A330G5Q9-F1
#
_cell.length_a   1.000
_cell.length_b   1.000
_cell.length_c   1.000
_cell.angle_alpha   90.00
_cell.angle_beta   90.00
_cell.angle_gamma   90.00
#
_symmetry.space_group_name_H-M   'P 1'
#
loop_
_entity.id
_entity.type
_entity.pdbx_description
1 polymer ?
#
loop_
_entity_poly.entity_id
_entity_poly.type
_entity_poly.pdbx_seq_one_letter_code
_entity_poly.pdbx_strand_id
1 'polypeptide(L)' 'MNKILKEIFRLIFDDLILQLKTYLTILVIILLSYIPVKYIDNSAITISVVGIIIVIVLYFSFFYERRK' A
#
# COMPACT_ATOMS: atom_id res chain seq x y z
N MET A 1 6.28 -2.31 -36.50
CA MET A 1 7.34 -2.16 -35.48
C MET A 1 7.02 -1.11 -34.41
N ASN A 2 6.68 0.13 -34.76
CA ASN A 2 6.37 1.17 -33.76
C ASN A 2 5.17 0.89 -32.83
N LYS A 3 4.15 0.16 -33.28
CA LYS A 3 2.99 -0.20 -32.42
C LYS A 3 3.37 -1.16 -31.30
N ILE A 4 4.10 -2.23 -31.64
CA ILE A 4 4.55 -3.25 -30.68
C ILE A 4 5.47 -2.64 -29.62
N LEU A 5 6.40 -1.77 -30.03
CA LEU A 5 7.31 -1.10 -29.09
C LEU A 5 6.53 -0.23 -28.09
N LYS A 6 5.52 0.51 -28.57
CA LYS A 6 4.66 1.36 -27.73
C LYS A 6 3.83 0.55 -26.74
N GLU A 7 3.39 -0.64 -27.15
CA GLU A 7 2.60 -1.56 -26.33
C GLU A 7 3.46 -2.21 -25.23
N ILE A 8 4.70 -2.58 -25.54
CA ILE A 8 5.68 -3.05 -24.55
C ILE A 8 5.97 -1.97 -23.50
N PHE A 9 6.23 -0.72 -23.94
CA PHE A 9 6.44 0.39 -23.00
C PHE A 9 5.21 0.62 -22.12
N ARG A 10 4.01 0.56 -22.69
CA ARG A 10 2.78 0.74 -21.94
C ARG A 10 2.60 -0.35 -20.88
N LEU A 11 2.83 -1.61 -21.22
CA LEU A 11 2.78 -2.73 -20.27
C LEU A 11 3.78 -2.56 -19.13
N ILE A 12 5.02 -2.18 -19.45
CA ILE A 12 6.07 -1.94 -18.44
C ILE A 12 5.70 -0.78 -17.51
N PHE A 13 5.14 0.31 -18.04
CA PHE A 13 4.70 1.45 -17.25
C PHE A 13 3.51 1.10 -16.35
N ASP A 14 2.53 0.34 -16.86
CA ASP A 14 1.37 -0.10 -16.08
C ASP A 14 1.81 -0.99 -14.91
N ASP A 15 2.73 -1.93 -15.14
CA ASP A 15 3.32 -2.76 -14.07
C ASP A 15 4.13 -1.93 -13.06
N LEU A 16 4.93 -0.97 -13.53
CA LEU A 16 5.70 -0.07 -12.67
C LEU A 16 4.79 0.78 -11.76
N ILE A 17 3.69 1.30 -12.31
CA ILE A 17 2.70 2.08 -11.54
C ILE A 17 2.07 1.20 -10.47
N LEU A 18 1.70 -0.05 -10.81
CA LEU A 18 1.12 -1.00 -9.87
C LEU A 18 2.11 -1.35 -8.73
N GLN A 19 3.36 -1.62 -9.08
CA GLN A 19 4.41 -1.88 -8.10
C GLN A 19 4.65 -0.65 -7.21
N LEU A 20 4.74 0.55 -7.78
CA LEU A 20 4.95 1.79 -7.02
C LEU A 20 3.83 2.03 -6.00
N LYS A 21 2.56 1.80 -6.39
CA LYS A 21 1.41 1.89 -5.47
C LYS A 21 1.51 0.89 -4.33
N THR A 22 1.94 -0.33 -4.63
CA THR A 22 2.13 -1.38 -3.63
C THR A 22 3.22 -0.98 -2.62
N TYR A 23 4.37 -0.53 -3.11
CA TYR A 23 5.45 -0.03 -2.25
C TYR A 23 5.02 1.15 -1.39
N LEU A 24 4.26 2.10 -1.96
CA LEU A 24 3.73 3.25 -1.23
C LEU A 24 2.76 2.81 -0.13
N THR A 25 1.90 1.83 -0.40
CA THR A 25 0.96 1.27 0.58
C THR A 25 1.70 0.63 1.76
N ILE A 26 2.74 -0.17 1.49
CA ILE A 26 3.59 -0.78 2.51
C ILE A 26 4.28 0.30 3.36
N LEU A 27 4.81 1.34 2.70
CA LEU A 27 5.48 2.45 3.37
C LEU A 27 4.54 3.20 4.32
N VAL A 28 3.29 3.43 3.91
CA VAL A 28 2.25 4.05 4.76
C VAL A 28 1.93 3.18 5.98
N ILE A 29 1.81 1.86 5.80
CA ILE A 29 1.58 0.93 6.93
C ILE A 29 2.72 1.03 7.93
N ILE A 30 3.98 1.01 7.47
CA ILE A 30 5.15 1.08 8.36
C ILE A 30 5.17 2.39 9.14
N LEU A 31 4.97 3.53 8.46
CA LEU A 31 4.95 4.84 9.10
C LEU A 31 3.83 4.98 10.15
N LEU A 32 2.61 4.57 9.79
CA LEU A 32 1.47 4.65 10.70
C LEU A 32 1.62 3.70 11.89
N SER A 33 2.16 2.50 11.66
CA SER A 33 2.40 1.51 12.72
C SER A 33 3.52 1.93 13.68
N TYR A 34 4.41 2.83 13.28
CA TYR A 34 5.48 3.32 14.15
C TYR A 34 4.95 4.15 15.33
N ILE A 35 3.81 4.83 15.15
CA ILE A 35 3.16 5.63 16.18
C ILE A 35 2.72 4.76 17.37
N PRO A 36 1.81 3.77 17.22
CA PRO A 36 1.38 2.95 18.34
C PRO A 36 2.54 2.18 18.97
N VAL A 37 3.52 1.72 18.18
CA VAL A 37 4.69 0.99 18.70
C VAL A 37 5.55 1.86 19.62
N LYS A 38 5.65 3.17 19.35
CA LYS A 38 6.49 4.09 20.14
C LYS A 38 5.76 4.67 21.36
N TYR A 39 4.44 4.84 21.29
CA TYR A 39 3.67 5.59 22.29
C TYR A 39 2.77 4.71 23.17
N ILE A 40 2.64 3.41 22.90
CA ILE A 40 1.81 2.48 23.68
C ILE A 40 2.71 1.39 24.26
N ASP A 41 2.83 1.38 25.59
CA ASP A 41 3.65 0.39 26.32
C ASP A 41 2.98 -0.99 26.41
N ASN A 42 1.65 -1.05 26.30
CA ASN A 42 0.90 -2.30 26.33
C ASN A 42 0.91 -2.99 24.97
N SER A 43 1.70 -4.05 24.86
CA SER A 43 1.88 -4.83 23.64
C SER A 43 0.58 -5.36 23.02
N ALA A 44 -0.40 -5.75 23.84
CA ALA A 44 -1.69 -6.26 23.34
C ALA A 44 -2.52 -5.15 22.68
N ILE A 45 -2.49 -3.93 23.23
CA ILE A 45 -3.16 -2.76 22.66
C ILE A 45 -2.43 -2.33 21.39
N THR A 46 -1.10 -2.28 21.41
CA THR A 46 -0.26 -1.94 20.25
C THR A 46 -0.54 -2.84 19.05
N ILE A 47 -0.56 -4.16 19.25
CA ILE A 47 -0.87 -5.14 18.20
C ILE A 47 -2.28 -4.93 17.65
N SER A 48 -3.26 -4.66 18.52
CA SER A 48 -4.64 -4.42 18.11
C SER A 48 -4.76 -3.17 17.24
N VAL A 49 -4.10 -2.08 17.62
CA VAL A 49 -4.10 -0.82 16.86
C VAL A 49 -3.38 -0.98 15.52
N VAL A 50 -2.22 -1.64 15.50
CA VAL A 50 -1.48 -1.95 14.25
C VAL A 50 -2.34 -2.81 13.32
N GLY A 51 -3.03 -3.82 13.86
CA GLY A 51 -3.96 -4.65 13.10
C GLY A 51 -5.08 -3.83 12.44
N ILE A 52 -5.68 -2.89 13.18
CA ILE A 52 -6.71 -1.98 12.65
C ILE A 52 -6.13 -1.09 11.55
N ILE A 53 -4.93 -0.53 11.74
CA ILE A 53 -4.24 0.28 10.73
C ILE A 53 -4.06 -0.51 9.44
N ILE A 54 -3.57 -1.75 9.52
CA ILE A 54 -3.39 -2.63 8.36
C ILE A 54 -4.73 -2.86 7.65
N VAL A 55 -5.79 -3.22 8.38
CA VAL A 55 -7.12 -3.47 7.80
C VAL A 55 -7.65 -2.22 7.08
N ILE A 56 -7.51 -1.04 7.68
CA ILE A 56 -7.97 0.22 7.08
C ILE A 56 -7.17 0.54 5.82
N VAL A 57 -5.84 0.48 5.88
CA VAL A 57 -4.97 0.83 4.74
C VAL A 57 -5.20 -0.16 3.58
N LEU A 58 -5.33 -1.45 3.87
CA LEU A 58 -5.68 -2.45 2.86
C LEU A 58 -7.09 -2.24 2.30
N TYR A 59 -8.06 -1.86 3.13
CA TYR A 59 -9.39 -1.52 2.64
C TYR A 59 -9.34 -0.36 1.64
N PHE A 60 -8.61 0.71 1.95
CA PHE A 60 -8.43 1.81 0.99
C PHE A 60 -7.66 1.35 -0.26
N SER A 61 -6.57 0.61 -0.11
CA SER A 61 -5.77 0.13 -1.24
C SER A 61 -6.57 -0.79 -2.19
N PHE A 62 -7.36 -1.73 -1.66
CA PHE A 62 -8.10 -2.69 -2.49
C PHE A 62 -9.48 -2.21 -2.94
N PHE A 63 -10.25 -1.54 -2.06
CA PHE A 63 -11.66 -1.20 -2.34
C PHE A 63 -11.86 0.22 -2.83
N TYR A 64 -11.03 1.19 -2.42
CA TYR A 64 -11.15 2.56 -2.92
C TYR A 64 -10.64 2.66 -4.36
N GLU A 65 -9.56 1.94 -4.67
CA GLU A 65 -8.95 1.95 -6.00
C GLU A 65 -9.83 1.25 -7.06
N ARG A 66 -10.68 0.29 -6.67
CA ARG A 66 -11.66 -0.37 -7.56
C ARG A 66 -12.83 0.52 -8.01
N ARG A 67 -13.04 1.69 -7.39
CA ARG A 67 -14.15 2.61 -7.76
C ARG A 67 -13.75 3.72 -8.74
N LYS A 68 -12.48 3.79 -9.15
CA LYS A 68 -12.00 4.67 -10.23
C LYS A 68 -11.75 3.87 -11.49
#